data_AF-A0A3R7W7S4-F1
#
_entry.id   AF-A0A3R7W7S4-F1
#
_cell.length_a   1.000
_cell.length_b   1.000
_cell.length_c   1.000
_cell.angle_alpha   90.00
_cell.angle_beta   90.00
_cell.angle_gamma   90.00
#
_symmetry.space_group_name_H-M   'P 1'
#
loop_
_entity.id
_entity.type
_entity.pdbx_description
1 polymer ?
#
loop_
_entity_poly.entity_id
_entity_poly.type
_entity_poly.pdbx_seq_one_letter_code
_entity_poly.pdbx_strand_id
1 'polypeptide(L)' 'GALIAQKMQVSQPTISEHLRVLTQAGFLKPKRIKQWTFYKRDEVKIKALKRAMMACI' A
#
# COMPACT_ATOMS: atom_id res chain seq x y z
N GLY A 1 -4.77 5.81 -8.45
CA GLY A 1 -4.39 4.50 -9.02
C GLY A 1 -3.32 4.64 -10.09
N ALA A 2 -3.62 5.33 -11.19
CA ALA A 2 -2.74 5.43 -12.37
C ALA A 2 -1.30 5.90 -12.09
N LEU A 3 -1.11 6.90 -11.23
CA LEU A 3 0.22 7.40 -10.86
C LEU A 3 1.07 6.38 -10.09
N ILE A 4 0.43 5.49 -9.31
CA ILE A 4 1.13 4.45 -8.53
C ILE A 4 1.48 3.28 -9.46
N ALA A 5 0.57 2.92 -10.37
CA ALA A 5 0.78 1.90 -11.39
C ALA A 5 2.01 2.22 -12.26
N GLN A 6 2.08 3.46 -12.79
CA GLN A 6 3.22 3.92 -13.60
C GLN A 6 4.54 3.89 -12.82
N LYS A 7 4.53 4.32 -11.55
CA LYS A 7 5.72 4.34 -10.71
C LYS A 7 6.26 2.94 -10.37
N MET A 8 5.37 1.95 -10.33
CA MET A 8 5.70 0.56 -10.02
C MET A 8 5.87 -0.30 -11.28
N GLN A 9 5.69 0.27 -12.49
CA GLN A 9 5.68 -0.45 -13.78
C GLN A 9 4.77 -1.69 -13.78
N VAL A 10 3.65 -1.65 -13.05
CA VAL A 10 2.66 -2.74 -13.03
C VAL A 10 1.34 -2.27 -13.61
N SER A 11 0.53 -3.21 -14.08
CA SER A 11 -0.78 -2.90 -14.63
C SER A 11 -1.71 -2.31 -13.55
N GLN A 12 -2.61 -1.42 -13.98
CA GLN A 12 -3.57 -0.73 -13.13
C GLN A 12 -4.53 -1.67 -12.34
N PRO A 13 -5.00 -2.83 -12.86
CA PRO A 13 -5.76 -3.78 -12.05
C PRO A 13 -4.90 -4.43 -10.96
N THR A 14 -3.66 -4.83 -11.29
CA THR A 14 -2.75 -5.47 -10.32
C THR A 14 -2.42 -4.54 -9.16
N ILE A 15 -2.04 -3.29 -9.42
CA ILE A 15 -1.76 -2.34 -8.32
C ILE A 15 -2.99 -2.08 -7.46
N SER A 16 -4.19 -2.06 -8.05
CA SER A 16 -5.43 -1.77 -7.32
C SER A 16 -5.75 -2.88 -6.33
N GLU A 17 -5.54 -4.13 -6.72
CA GLU A 17 -5.71 -5.28 -5.83
C GLU A 17 -4.66 -5.28 -4.71
N HIS A 18 -3.38 -5.06 -5.03
CA HIS A 18 -2.33 -4.94 -4.00
C HIS A 18 -2.62 -3.83 -2.99
N LEU A 19 -3.08 -2.65 -3.46
CA LEU A 19 -3.45 -1.54 -2.59
C LEU A 19 -4.65 -1.88 -1.70
N ARG A 20 -5.62 -2.66 -2.22
CA ARG A 20 -6.76 -3.15 -1.44
C ARG A 20 -6.32 -4.11 -0.33
N VAL A 21 -5.45 -5.07 -0.64
CA VAL A 21 -4.90 -6.01 0.35
C VAL A 21 -4.09 -5.26 1.42
N LEU A 22 -3.20 -4.35 1.02
CA LEU A 22 -2.38 -3.56 1.96
C LEU A 22 -3.22 -2.61 2.82
N THR A 23 -4.34 -2.12 2.29
CA THR A 23 -5.32 -1.32 3.04
C THR A 23 -6.07 -2.18 4.05
N GLN A 24 -6.54 -3.36 3.66
CA GLN A 24 -7.22 -4.30 4.57
C GLN A 24 -6.32 -4.78 5.71
N ALA A 25 -5.05 -5.05 5.41
CA ALA A 25 -4.03 -5.37 6.42
C ALA A 25 -3.64 -4.15 7.29
N GLY A 26 -4.16 -2.96 6.97
CA GLY A 26 -3.97 -1.74 7.76
C GLY A 26 -2.58 -1.13 7.63
N PHE A 27 -1.79 -1.48 6.60
CA PHE A 27 -0.49 -0.88 6.29
C PHE A 27 -0.61 0.42 5.49
N LEU A 28 -1.76 0.64 4.84
CA LEU A 28 -2.07 1.85 4.09
C LEU A 28 -3.32 2.52 4.67
N LYS A 29 -3.29 3.85 4.73
CA LYS A 29 -4.43 4.70 5.05
C LYS A 29 -4.99 5.26 3.74
N PRO A 30 -6.13 4.75 3.24
CA PRO A 30 -6.79 5.32 2.08
C PRO A 30 -7.48 6.62 2.48
N LYS A 31 -7.33 7.66 1.66
CA LYS A 31 -8.05 8.92 1.77
C LYS A 31 -8.67 9.24 0.41
N ARG A 32 -9.99 9.19 0.32
CA ARG A 32 -10.72 9.57 -0.89
C ARG A 32 -10.88 11.09 -0.92
N ILE A 33 -10.35 11.73 -1.95
CA ILE A 33 -10.49 13.17 -2.19
C ILE A 33 -11.03 13.33 -3.61
N LYS A 34 -12.31 13.73 -3.72
CA LYS A 34 -13.02 13.83 -5.00
C LYS A 34 -12.95 12.51 -5.78
N GLN A 35 -12.39 12.53 -6.98
CA GLN A 35 -12.22 11.39 -7.89
C GLN A 35 -11.00 10.51 -7.55
N TRP A 36 -10.13 10.94 -6.64
CA TRP A 36 -8.84 10.30 -6.39
C TRP A 36 -8.78 9.64 -5.01
N THR A 37 -8.41 8.36 -4.99
CA THR A 37 -8.03 7.67 -3.75
C THR A 37 -6.53 7.83 -3.54
N PHE A 38 -6.17 8.60 -2.52
CA PHE A 38 -4.80 8.73 -2.04
C PHE A 38 -4.50 7.64 -1.03
N TYR A 39 -3.27 7.13 -1.03
CA TYR A 39 -2.81 6.15 -0.07
C TYR A 39 -1.62 6.72 0.69
N LYS A 40 -1.70 6.73 2.02
CA LYS A 40 -0.58 7.07 2.89
C LYS A 40 -0.05 5.80 3.55
N ARG A 41 1.26 5.60 3.51
CA ARG A 41 1.92 4.46 4.17
C ARG A 41 1.93 4.68 5.68
N ASP A 42 1.60 3.63 6.44
CA ASP A 42 1.78 3.61 7.88
C ASP A 42 3.16 3.01 8.21
N GLU A 43 4.15 3.89 8.39
CA GLU A 43 5.53 3.48 8.60
C GLU A 43 5.75 2.74 9.91
N VAL A 44 4.91 2.98 10.93
CA VAL A 44 5.01 2.30 12.23
C VAL A 44 4.72 0.81 12.06
N LYS A 45 3.61 0.48 11.39
CA LYS A 45 3.25 -0.92 11.12
C LYS A 45 4.21 -1.59 10.13
N ILE A 46 4.65 -0.87 9.11
CA ILE A 46 5.64 -1.40 8.15
C ILE A 46 6.96 -1.71 8.87
N LYS A 47 7.41 -0.85 9.78
CA LYS A 47 8.63 -1.06 10.56
C LYS A 47 8.48 -2.24 11.54
N ALA A 48 7.32 -2.39 12.17
CA ALA A 48 7.01 -3.54 13.02
C ALA A 48 7.04 -4.85 12.22
N LEU A 49 6.41 -4.89 11.04
CA LEU A 49 6.43 -6.06 10.16
C LEU A 49 7.85 -6.38 9.69
N LYS A 50 8.61 -5.37 9.23
CA LYS A 50 10.02 -5.56 8.83
C LYS A 50 10.87 -6.15 9.94
N ARG A 51 10.68 -5.67 11.18
CA ARG A 51 11.36 -6.24 12.36
C ARG A 51 10.93 -7.69 12.60
N ALA A 52 9.63 -7.99 12.55
CA ALA A 52 9.13 -9.35 12.74
C ALA A 52 9.66 -10.32 11.66
N MET A 53 9.73 -9.88 10.40
CA MET A 53 10.31 -10.68 9.31
C MET A 53 11.82 -10.90 9.50
N MET A 54 12.57 -9.87 9.89
CA MET A 54 14.01 -9.99 10.14
C MET A 54 14.33 -10.79 11.41
N ALA A 55 13.43 -10.84 12.40
CA ALA A 55 13.64 -11.59 13.63
C ALA A 55 13.34 -13.09 13.50
N CYS A 56 12.70 -13.52 12.41
CA CYS A 56 12.35 -14.92 12.14
C CYS A 56 13.34 -15.62 11.19
N ILE A 57 14.38 -14.92 10.73
CA ILE A 57 15.47 -15.43 9.88
C ILE A 57 16.74 -15.50 10.73
#